data_AF-A0A5C3LK28-F1
#
_entry.id   AF-A0A5C3LK28-F1
#
_cell.length_a   1.000
_cell.length_b   1.000
_cell.length_c   1.000
_cell.angle_alpha   90.00
_cell.angle_beta   90.00
_cell.angle_gamma   90.00
#
_symmetry.space_group_name_H-M   'P 1'
#
loop_
_entity.id
_entity.type
_entity.pdbx_description
1 polymer ?
#
loop_
_entity_poly.entity_id
_entity_poly.type
_entity_poly.pdbx_seq_one_letter_code
_entity_poly.pdbx_strand_id
1 'polypeptide(L)'
;MSSRECQKLDWDNHKIQCNETGRRAEEISRALNVDPPTTVPTTAREINDALVRWIELQRPIIILSSIHALRLQSTPERCFSDVFVITLKSNFSNLVNSPTTSFLVEYAHTQSLESFFGDRSSSYRLMDEQLLVQSRDIRADGGFGIVMIAINVPQFSQSHTLPFACTKAVMPELSCMKWNSHWKQHLMDTVASGLIGLAPDV
;
A
#
# COMPACT_ATOMS: atom_id res chain seq x y z
N MET A 1 21.44 12.65 -4.80
CA MET A 1 22.44 11.55 -4.78
C MET A 1 23.20 11.64 -3.47
N SER A 2 22.94 10.74 -2.52
CA SER A 2 23.69 10.70 -1.24
C SER A 2 25.08 10.10 -1.50
N SER A 3 26.15 10.76 -1.05
CA SER A 3 27.51 10.24 -1.21
C SER A 3 27.71 9.03 -0.29
N ARG A 4 28.60 8.10 -0.66
CA ARG A 4 29.00 6.97 0.21
C ARG A 4 29.53 7.42 1.57
N GLU A 5 30.05 8.64 1.67
CA GLU A 5 30.56 9.21 2.92
C GLU A 5 29.41 9.66 3.84
N CYS A 6 28.34 10.23 3.28
CA CYS A 6 27.13 10.55 4.03
C CYS A 6 26.46 9.28 4.60
N GLN A 7 26.42 8.19 3.83
CA GLN A 7 25.86 6.92 4.30
C GLN A 7 26.68 6.27 5.43
N LYS A 8 28.01 6.45 5.44
CA LYS A 8 28.86 5.96 6.54
C LYS A 8 28.66 6.77 7.82
N LEU A 9 28.48 8.08 7.71
CA LEU A 9 28.28 8.98 8.85
C LEU A 9 26.94 8.72 9.56
N ASP A 10 25.91 8.34 8.81
CA ASP A 10 24.57 8.09 9.35
C ASP A 10 24.30 6.59 9.61
N TRP A 11 25.33 5.74 9.50
CA TRP A 11 25.19 4.29 9.61
C TRP A 11 24.66 3.84 10.97
N ASP A 12 25.02 4.51 12.05
CA ASP A 12 24.56 4.15 13.39
C ASP A 12 23.05 4.42 13.58
N ASN A 13 22.55 5.55 13.07
CA ASN A 13 21.11 5.84 13.05
C ASN A 13 20.36 4.88 12.13
N HIS A 14 20.90 4.66 10.92
CA HIS A 14 20.31 3.73 9.96
C HIS A 14 20.25 2.30 10.52
N LYS A 15 21.27 1.85 11.26
CA LYS A 15 21.29 0.53 11.89
C LYS A 15 20.23 0.38 12.97
N ILE A 16 20.01 1.42 13.78
CA ILE A 16 18.93 1.45 14.78
C ILE A 16 17.57 1.34 14.07
N GLN A 17 17.35 2.17 13.05
CA GLN A 17 16.10 2.18 12.29
C GLN A 17 15.86 0.89 11.53
N CYS A 18 16.90 0.30 10.91
CA CYS A 18 16.81 -0.99 10.23
C CYS A 18 16.44 -2.11 11.20
N ASN A 19 17.02 -2.11 12.40
CA ASN A 19 16.68 -3.07 13.45
C ASN A 19 15.25 -2.86 13.97
N GLU A 20 14.78 -1.62 14.12
CA GLU A 20 13.42 -1.32 14.55
C GLU A 20 12.37 -1.70 13.50
N THR A 21 12.65 -1.42 12.22
CA THR A 21 11.81 -1.83 11.10
C THR A 21 11.77 -3.35 10.97
N GLY A 22 12.92 -4.03 11.10
CA GLY A 22 12.99 -5.49 11.16
C GLY A 22 12.23 -6.08 12.36
N ARG A 23 12.33 -5.45 13.53
CA ARG A 23 11.60 -5.86 14.75
C ARG A 23 10.09 -5.68 14.58
N ARG A 24 9.63 -4.57 14.01
CA ARG A 24 8.20 -4.34 13.71
C ARG A 24 7.68 -5.30 12.65
N ALA A 25 8.48 -5.60 11.63
CA ALA A 25 8.18 -6.60 10.62
C ALA A 25 7.96 -7.99 11.25
N GLU A 26 8.86 -8.39 12.15
CA GLU A 26 8.74 -9.63 12.92
C GLU A 26 7.54 -9.61 13.88
N GLU A 27 7.27 -8.50 14.56
CA GLU A 27 6.12 -8.35 15.46
C GLU A 27 4.80 -8.49 14.70
N ILE A 28 4.68 -7.85 13.54
CA ILE A 28 3.51 -8.01 12.66
C ILE A 28 3.41 -9.46 12.18
N SER A 29 4.51 -10.06 11.72
CA SER A 29 4.52 -11.46 11.27
C SER A 29 4.12 -12.44 12.38
N ARG A 30 4.58 -12.22 13.61
CA ARG A 30 4.23 -13.04 14.78
C ARG A 30 2.79 -12.80 15.23
N ALA A 31 2.34 -11.54 15.29
CA ALA A 31 0.97 -11.18 15.67
C ALA A 31 -0.07 -11.78 14.72
N LEU A 32 0.29 -11.94 13.45
CA LEU A 32 -0.56 -12.58 12.46
C LEU A 32 -0.53 -14.12 12.52
N ASN A 33 0.26 -14.76 13.40
CA ASN A 33 0.42 -16.23 13.54
C ASN A 33 0.70 -16.94 12.20
N VAL A 34 1.46 -16.30 11.31
CA VAL A 34 1.52 -16.79 9.94
C VAL A 34 2.73 -17.66 9.71
N ASP A 35 2.54 -18.97 9.75
CA ASP A 35 3.55 -19.91 9.27
C ASP A 35 3.92 -19.58 7.82
N PRO A 36 5.21 -19.59 7.45
CA PRO A 36 5.62 -19.41 6.07
C PRO A 36 4.97 -20.52 5.21
N PRO A 37 4.46 -20.19 4.00
CA PRO A 37 3.90 -21.21 3.13
C PRO A 37 4.98 -22.25 2.82
N THR A 38 4.68 -23.52 3.06
CA THR A 38 5.60 -24.63 2.79
C THR A 38 5.63 -25.02 1.32
N THR A 39 4.66 -24.56 0.52
CA THR A 39 4.52 -24.88 -0.90
C THR A 39 4.13 -23.65 -1.71
N VAL A 40 4.44 -23.69 -3.01
CA VAL A 40 4.01 -22.67 -3.98
C VAL A 40 2.49 -22.78 -4.16
N PRO A 41 1.72 -21.67 -4.05
CA PRO A 41 0.29 -21.64 -4.30
C PRO A 41 -0.04 -22.17 -5.69
N THR A 42 -0.90 -23.17 -5.75
CA THR A 42 -1.36 -23.78 -7.01
C THR A 42 -2.84 -23.55 -7.26
N THR A 43 -3.62 -23.30 -6.21
CA THR A 43 -5.05 -23.03 -6.33
C THR A 43 -5.36 -21.53 -6.27
N ALA A 44 -6.47 -21.12 -6.88
CA ALA A 44 -6.94 -19.74 -6.81
C ALA A 44 -7.15 -19.25 -5.36
N ARG A 45 -7.58 -20.17 -4.47
CA ARG A 45 -7.75 -19.89 -3.05
C ARG A 45 -6.41 -19.62 -2.36
N GLU A 46 -5.41 -20.48 -2.56
CA GLU A 46 -4.08 -20.29 -1.98
C GLU A 46 -3.41 -19.00 -2.48
N ILE A 47 -3.60 -18.66 -3.76
CA ILE A 47 -3.12 -17.40 -4.34
C ILE A 47 -3.79 -16.20 -3.69
N ASN A 48 -5.12 -16.26 -3.49
CA ASN A 48 -5.86 -15.21 -2.81
C ASN A 48 -5.42 -15.06 -1.35
N ASP A 49 -5.22 -16.17 -0.63
CA ASP A 49 -4.77 -16.16 0.76
C ASP A 49 -3.35 -15.56 0.87
N ALA A 50 -2.46 -15.91 -0.06
CA ALA A 50 -1.13 -15.30 -0.16
C ALA A 50 -1.21 -13.79 -0.49
N LEU A 51 -2.12 -13.38 -1.36
CA LEU A 51 -2.32 -11.98 -1.72
C LEU A 51 -2.83 -11.16 -0.53
N VAL A 52 -3.86 -11.63 0.17
CA VAL A 52 -4.39 -10.96 1.38
C VAL A 52 -3.29 -10.79 2.41
N ARG A 53 -2.50 -11.85 2.67
CA ARG A 53 -1.36 -11.79 3.58
C ARG A 53 -0.33 -10.75 3.12
N TRP A 54 0.03 -10.74 1.85
CA TRP A 54 0.98 -9.78 1.30
C TRP A 54 0.47 -8.33 1.43
N ILE A 55 -0.82 -8.10 1.17
CA ILE A 55 -1.46 -6.78 1.32
C ILE A 55 -1.35 -6.30 2.76
N GLU A 56 -1.65 -7.15 3.75
CA GLU A 56 -1.54 -6.76 5.17
C GLU A 56 -0.10 -6.41 5.57
N LEU A 57 0.89 -7.17 5.11
CA LEU A 57 2.30 -6.88 5.38
C LEU A 57 2.76 -5.58 4.71
N GLN A 58 2.30 -5.31 3.48
CA GLN A 58 2.69 -4.13 2.70
C GLN A 58 1.76 -2.92 2.91
N ARG A 59 0.75 -3.05 3.78
CA ARG A 59 -0.28 -2.03 3.99
C ARG A 59 0.29 -0.64 4.30
N PRO A 60 1.33 -0.48 5.16
CA PRO A 60 1.89 0.84 5.46
C PRO A 60 2.45 1.56 4.21
N ILE A 61 3.25 0.87 3.39
CA ILE A 61 3.84 1.48 2.19
C ILE A 61 2.79 1.70 1.09
N ILE A 62 1.78 0.82 1.00
CA ILE A 62 0.65 0.99 0.07
C ILE A 62 -0.15 2.25 0.41
N ILE A 63 -0.47 2.46 1.70
CA ILE A 63 -1.19 3.65 2.17
C ILE A 63 -0.36 4.92 1.90
N LEU A 64 0.91 4.93 2.32
CA LEU A 64 1.81 6.07 2.07
C LEU A 64 1.86 6.43 0.58
N SER A 65 2.02 5.41 -0.27
CA SER A 65 2.08 5.59 -1.72
C SER A 65 0.78 6.16 -2.27
N SER A 66 -0.39 5.73 -1.77
CA SER A 66 -1.68 6.27 -2.20
C SER A 66 -1.82 7.76 -1.87
N ILE A 67 -1.31 8.19 -0.71
CA ILE A 67 -1.37 9.59 -0.27
C ILE A 67 -0.56 10.47 -1.25
N HIS A 68 0.66 10.04 -1.60
CA HIS A 68 1.50 10.76 -2.57
C HIS A 68 0.97 10.68 -4.01
N ALA A 69 0.46 9.51 -4.43
CA ALA A 69 -0.07 9.29 -5.76
C ALA A 69 -1.27 10.20 -6.03
N LEU A 70 -2.18 10.29 -5.04
CA LEU A 70 -3.38 11.12 -5.10
C LEU A 70 -3.12 12.59 -4.69
N ARG A 71 -1.91 12.93 -4.25
CA ARG A 71 -1.53 14.28 -3.80
C ARG A 71 -2.47 14.83 -2.72
N LEU A 72 -2.88 13.99 -1.78
CA LEU A 72 -3.89 14.38 -0.77
C LEU A 72 -3.42 15.52 0.12
N GLN A 73 -2.10 15.75 0.22
CA GLN A 73 -1.51 16.85 0.98
C GLN A 73 -1.90 18.22 0.42
N SER A 74 -2.09 18.34 -0.90
CA SER A 74 -2.43 19.60 -1.58
C SER A 74 -3.79 19.59 -2.26
N THR A 75 -4.34 18.41 -2.56
CA THR A 75 -5.65 18.25 -3.22
C THR A 75 -6.41 17.07 -2.59
N PRO A 76 -6.86 17.20 -1.33
CA PRO A 76 -7.53 16.12 -0.62
C PRO A 76 -8.81 15.65 -1.29
N GLU A 77 -9.46 16.49 -2.11
CA GLU A 77 -10.67 16.16 -2.86
C GLU A 77 -10.47 14.99 -3.85
N ARG A 78 -9.22 14.68 -4.21
CA ARG A 78 -8.89 13.53 -5.06
C ARG A 78 -9.28 12.19 -4.46
N CYS A 79 -9.50 12.09 -3.15
CA CYS A 79 -10.06 10.88 -2.54
C CYS A 79 -11.49 10.56 -3.00
N PHE A 80 -12.22 11.54 -3.56
CA PHE A 80 -13.60 11.37 -4.06
C PHE A 80 -13.68 11.16 -5.57
N SER A 81 -12.59 11.39 -6.31
CA SER A 81 -12.59 11.36 -7.78
C SER A 81 -11.63 10.34 -8.38
N ASP A 82 -10.61 9.92 -7.64
CA ASP A 82 -9.52 9.10 -8.14
C ASP A 82 -9.34 7.83 -7.27
N VAL A 83 -8.88 6.75 -7.90
CA VAL A 83 -8.43 5.51 -7.26
C VAL A 83 -6.94 5.32 -7.50
N PHE A 84 -6.24 4.80 -6.49
CA PHE A 84 -4.86 4.37 -6.63
C PHE A 84 -4.81 2.91 -7.07
N VAL A 85 -4.27 2.63 -8.26
CA VAL A 85 -4.26 1.29 -8.85
C VAL A 85 -2.84 0.73 -8.87
N ILE A 86 -2.68 -0.46 -8.29
CA ILE A 86 -1.44 -1.23 -8.25
C ILE A 86 -1.63 -2.52 -9.04
N THR A 87 -0.72 -2.81 -9.96
CA THR A 87 -0.65 -4.08 -10.70
C THR A 87 0.56 -4.85 -10.19
N LEU A 88 0.32 -6.08 -9.76
CA LEU A 88 1.33 -6.97 -9.22
C LEU A 88 1.62 -8.11 -10.20
N LYS A 89 2.86 -8.58 -10.15
CA LYS A 89 3.27 -9.87 -10.70
C LYS A 89 3.64 -10.82 -9.56
N SER A 90 3.40 -12.10 -9.76
CA SER A 90 3.83 -13.12 -8.80
C SER A 90 5.35 -13.25 -8.76
N ASN A 91 5.86 -13.59 -7.59
CA ASN A 91 7.27 -13.92 -7.34
C ASN A 91 7.35 -15.11 -6.36
N PHE A 92 6.54 -16.14 -6.63
CA PHE A 92 6.40 -17.27 -5.72
C PHE A 92 7.65 -18.15 -5.61
N SER A 93 8.62 -18.00 -6.51
CA SER A 93 9.96 -18.57 -6.34
C SER A 93 10.63 -18.14 -5.03
N ASN A 94 10.29 -16.95 -4.50
CA ASN A 94 10.82 -16.43 -3.24
C ASN A 94 9.87 -16.58 -2.05
N LEU A 95 8.65 -17.11 -2.26
CA LEU A 95 7.60 -17.15 -1.23
C LEU A 95 8.05 -17.85 0.06
N VAL A 96 8.76 -18.97 -0.09
CA VAL A 96 9.27 -19.77 1.03
C VAL A 96 10.27 -18.98 1.88
N ASN A 97 11.05 -18.11 1.24
CA ASN A 97 12.09 -17.33 1.91
C ASN A 97 11.56 -16.02 2.49
N SER A 98 10.54 -15.43 1.85
CA SER A 98 10.07 -14.09 2.20
C SER A 98 8.62 -13.87 1.71
N PRO A 99 7.63 -14.01 2.61
CA PRO A 99 6.24 -13.68 2.31
C PRO A 99 6.05 -12.22 1.85
N THR A 100 6.95 -11.31 2.23
CA THR A 100 6.90 -9.88 1.88
C THR A 100 7.25 -9.61 0.41
N THR A 101 7.97 -10.52 -0.24
CA THR A 101 8.39 -10.40 -1.64
C THR A 101 7.65 -11.37 -2.57
N SER A 102 6.60 -12.04 -2.09
CA SER A 102 5.75 -12.99 -2.84
C SER A 102 5.08 -12.39 -4.07
N PHE A 103 4.83 -11.08 -4.02
CA PHE A 103 4.35 -10.28 -5.12
C PHE A 103 5.26 -9.06 -5.29
N LEU A 104 5.47 -8.67 -6.53
CA LEU A 104 6.25 -7.49 -6.89
C LEU A 104 5.34 -6.51 -7.61
N VAL A 105 5.53 -5.21 -7.36
CA VAL A 105 4.83 -4.16 -8.10
C VAL A 105 5.37 -4.10 -9.52
N GLU A 106 4.53 -4.44 -10.48
CA GLU A 106 4.83 -4.30 -11.91
C GLU A 106 4.53 -2.88 -12.38
N TYR A 107 3.39 -2.34 -11.95
CA TYR A 107 2.94 -1.01 -12.32
C TYR A 107 2.08 -0.38 -11.23
N ALA A 108 2.09 0.95 -11.12
CA ALA A 108 1.23 1.72 -10.24
C ALA A 108 0.86 3.05 -10.88
N HIS A 109 -0.40 3.47 -10.76
CA HIS A 109 -0.91 4.71 -11.32
C HIS A 109 -2.18 5.18 -10.61
N THR A 110 -2.63 6.38 -10.95
CA THR A 110 -3.95 6.89 -10.55
C THR A 110 -4.90 6.86 -11.74
N GLN A 111 -6.16 6.60 -11.47
CA GLN A 111 -7.23 6.60 -12.47
C GLN A 111 -8.48 7.23 -11.84
N SER A 112 -9.31 7.92 -12.63
CA SER A 112 -10.60 8.41 -12.12
C SER A 112 -11.50 7.25 -11.71
N LEU A 113 -12.28 7.41 -10.63
CA LEU A 113 -13.28 6.43 -10.20
C LEU A 113 -14.28 6.13 -11.32
N GLU A 114 -14.71 7.14 -12.08
CA GLU A 114 -15.62 6.98 -13.23
C GLU A 114 -15.07 5.97 -14.24
N SER A 115 -13.82 6.15 -14.68
CA SER A 115 -13.16 5.22 -15.61
C SER A 115 -12.87 3.85 -15.00
N PHE A 116 -12.56 3.78 -13.69
CA PHE A 116 -12.28 2.53 -12.99
C PHE A 116 -13.53 1.66 -12.84
N PHE A 117 -14.68 2.27 -12.55
CA PHE A 117 -15.94 1.57 -12.40
C PHE A 117 -16.66 1.33 -13.73
N GLY A 118 -16.60 2.27 -14.68
CA GLY A 118 -17.11 2.10 -16.05
C GLY A 118 -18.49 1.40 -16.14
N ASP A 119 -18.62 0.49 -17.12
CA ASP A 119 -19.81 -0.35 -17.37
C ASP A 119 -19.99 -1.52 -16.37
N ARG A 120 -19.31 -1.51 -15.22
CA ARG A 120 -19.48 -2.57 -14.22
C ARG A 120 -20.91 -2.58 -13.66
N SER A 121 -21.36 -3.77 -13.25
CA SER A 121 -22.72 -4.02 -12.79
C SER A 121 -23.17 -3.06 -11.69
N SER A 122 -24.47 -2.75 -11.68
CA SER A 122 -25.14 -1.84 -10.73
C SER A 122 -24.85 -2.10 -9.24
N SER A 123 -24.42 -3.31 -8.88
CA SER A 123 -24.00 -3.69 -7.53
C SER A 123 -22.78 -2.93 -7.02
N TYR A 124 -21.82 -2.58 -7.88
CA TYR A 124 -20.63 -1.82 -7.47
C TYR A 124 -20.99 -0.37 -7.13
N ARG A 125 -21.93 0.22 -7.88
CA ARG A 125 -22.41 1.59 -7.67
C ARG A 125 -23.01 1.82 -6.27
N LEU A 126 -23.69 0.82 -5.71
CA LEU A 126 -24.29 0.93 -4.37
C LEU A 126 -23.23 0.94 -3.25
N MET A 127 -22.16 0.16 -3.41
CA MET A 127 -21.02 0.23 -2.49
C MET A 127 -20.29 1.57 -2.62
N ASP A 128 -20.23 2.13 -3.83
CA ASP A 128 -19.62 3.44 -4.08
C ASP A 128 -20.37 4.56 -3.37
N GLU A 129 -21.71 4.58 -3.44
CA GLU A 129 -22.51 5.60 -2.77
C GLU A 129 -22.33 5.57 -1.25
N GLN A 130 -22.31 4.38 -0.64
CA GLN A 130 -22.09 4.25 0.81
C GLN A 130 -20.69 4.73 1.22
N LEU A 131 -19.65 4.34 0.48
CA LEU A 131 -18.29 4.79 0.74
C LEU A 131 -18.14 6.30 0.54
N LEU A 132 -18.81 6.89 -0.46
CA LEU A 132 -18.81 8.33 -0.69
C LEU A 132 -19.51 9.09 0.44
N VAL A 133 -20.62 8.57 0.97
CA VAL A 133 -21.29 9.16 2.15
C VAL A 133 -20.36 9.11 3.35
N GLN A 134 -19.79 7.94 3.68
CA GLN A 134 -18.84 7.81 4.79
C GLN A 134 -17.60 8.70 4.61
N SER A 135 -17.10 8.82 3.37
CA SER A 135 -15.97 9.67 3.05
C SER A 135 -16.30 11.15 3.30
N ARG A 136 -17.52 11.59 2.99
CA ARG A 136 -18.00 12.95 3.28
C ARG A 136 -18.16 13.19 4.78
N ASP A 137 -18.63 12.21 5.53
CA ASP A 137 -18.74 12.30 7.00
C ASP A 137 -17.35 12.48 7.63
N ILE A 138 -16.36 11.67 7.22
CA ILE A 138 -14.96 11.81 7.66
C ILE A 138 -14.41 13.20 7.33
N ARG A 139 -14.76 13.74 6.16
CA ARG A 139 -14.35 15.08 5.74
C ARG A 139 -15.01 16.17 6.60
N ALA A 140 -16.29 16.02 6.93
CA ALA A 140 -17.02 16.94 7.82
C ALA A 140 -16.41 16.96 9.23
N ASP A 141 -15.88 15.83 9.70
CA ASP A 141 -15.16 15.70 10.97
C ASP A 141 -13.71 16.23 10.94
N GLY A 142 -13.26 16.79 9.81
CA GLY A 142 -11.93 17.38 9.64
C GLY A 142 -10.84 16.42 9.15
N GLY A 143 -11.21 15.25 8.62
CA GLY A 143 -10.32 14.37 7.87
C GLY A 143 -10.19 14.74 6.38
N PHE A 144 -9.54 13.87 5.59
CA PHE A 144 -9.56 13.97 4.12
C PHE A 144 -10.70 13.17 3.48
N GLY A 145 -11.09 12.04 4.05
CA GLY A 145 -12.08 11.12 3.48
C GLY A 145 -11.56 9.68 3.40
N ILE A 146 -12.17 8.86 2.56
CA ILE A 146 -11.75 7.48 2.27
C ILE A 146 -10.97 7.46 0.95
N VAL A 147 -9.77 6.89 0.99
CA VAL A 147 -8.93 6.62 -0.17
C VAL A 147 -9.21 5.21 -0.67
N MET A 148 -9.48 5.09 -1.96
CA MET A 148 -9.68 3.80 -2.61
C MET A 148 -8.37 3.32 -3.24
N ILE A 149 -7.98 2.08 -2.94
CA ILE A 149 -6.81 1.43 -3.49
C ILE A 149 -7.25 0.13 -4.16
N ALA A 150 -6.92 -0.05 -5.43
CA ALA A 150 -7.19 -1.28 -6.18
C ALA A 150 -5.89 -2.02 -6.46
N ILE A 151 -5.84 -3.31 -6.11
CA ILE A 151 -4.67 -4.17 -6.25
C ILE A 151 -5.04 -5.32 -7.18
N ASN A 152 -4.39 -5.37 -8.33
CA ASN A 152 -4.67 -6.33 -9.39
C ASN A 152 -3.52 -7.31 -9.57
N VAL A 153 -3.84 -8.59 -9.73
CA VAL A 153 -2.88 -9.65 -10.13
C VAL A 153 -3.39 -10.30 -11.41
N PRO A 154 -3.10 -9.71 -12.60
CA PRO A 154 -3.69 -10.15 -13.87
C PRO A 154 -3.40 -11.62 -14.20
N GLN A 155 -2.21 -12.10 -13.83
CA GLN A 155 -1.78 -13.50 -14.03
C GLN A 155 -2.77 -14.54 -13.47
N PHE A 156 -3.54 -14.17 -12.45
CA PHE A 156 -4.50 -15.06 -11.78
C PHE A 156 -5.93 -14.54 -11.81
N SER A 157 -6.20 -13.46 -12.55
CA SER A 157 -7.49 -12.76 -12.56
C SER A 157 -8.00 -12.41 -11.14
N GLN A 158 -7.08 -12.09 -10.23
CA GLN A 158 -7.40 -11.69 -8.85
C GLN A 158 -7.37 -10.16 -8.73
N SER A 159 -8.31 -9.62 -7.96
CA SER A 159 -8.40 -8.19 -7.66
C SER A 159 -8.84 -8.01 -6.21
N HIS A 160 -8.21 -7.07 -5.51
CA HIS A 160 -8.58 -6.65 -4.17
C HIS A 160 -8.77 -5.15 -4.13
N THR A 161 -9.76 -4.70 -3.36
CA THR A 161 -9.99 -3.27 -3.12
C THR A 161 -9.82 -3.00 -1.63
N LEU A 162 -8.97 -2.04 -1.31
CA LEU A 162 -8.65 -1.64 0.05
C LEU A 162 -9.10 -0.19 0.26
N PRO A 163 -10.18 0.05 1.04
CA PRO A 163 -10.50 1.38 1.51
C PRO A 163 -9.59 1.77 2.69
N PHE A 164 -9.14 3.02 2.72
CA PHE A 164 -8.37 3.60 3.82
C PHE A 164 -8.96 4.93 4.27
N ALA A 165 -9.38 5.03 5.53
CA ALA A 165 -9.94 6.25 6.09
C ALA A 165 -8.85 7.20 6.58
N CYS A 166 -8.71 8.35 5.92
CA CYS A 166 -7.87 9.46 6.35
C CYS A 166 -8.63 10.34 7.36
N THR A 167 -8.74 9.86 8.60
CA THR A 167 -9.47 10.57 9.68
C THR A 167 -8.65 11.69 10.28
N LYS A 168 -9.31 12.59 11.03
CA LYS A 168 -8.66 13.68 11.78
C LYS A 168 -7.52 13.21 12.69
N ALA A 169 -7.59 12.00 13.23
CA ALA A 169 -6.54 11.45 14.09
C ALA A 169 -5.22 11.21 13.34
N VAL A 170 -5.29 10.90 12.04
CA VAL A 170 -4.14 10.61 11.17
C VAL A 170 -3.63 11.88 10.48
N MET A 171 -4.45 12.94 10.42
CA MET A 171 -4.14 14.20 9.74
C MET A 171 -2.85 14.91 10.18
N PRO A 172 -2.47 14.98 11.48
CA PRO A 172 -1.25 15.69 11.88
C PRO A 172 0.00 15.12 11.21
N GLU A 173 0.07 13.80 11.04
CA GLU A 173 1.18 13.12 10.36
C GLU A 173 1.14 13.37 8.85
N LEU A 174 -0.05 13.34 8.24
CA LEU A 174 -0.23 13.53 6.80
C LEU A 174 -0.04 14.98 6.34
N SER A 175 -0.43 15.95 7.16
CA SER A 175 -0.37 17.38 6.80
C SER A 175 1.07 17.92 6.78
N CYS A 176 1.96 17.30 7.58
CA CYS A 176 3.39 17.63 7.61
C CYS A 176 4.19 16.92 6.51
N MET A 177 3.59 15.93 5.85
CA MET A 177 4.25 15.12 4.84
C MET A 177 4.43 15.92 3.54
N LYS A 178 5.67 16.00 3.03
CA LYS A 178 5.93 16.62 1.72
C LYS A 178 5.56 15.65 0.61
N TRP A 179 5.08 16.18 -0.52
CA TRP A 179 4.80 15.35 -1.68
C TRP A 179 6.11 14.77 -2.24
N ASN A 180 6.17 13.44 -2.35
CA ASN A 180 7.29 12.73 -2.97
C ASN A 180 6.96 12.47 -4.45
N SER A 181 7.64 13.14 -5.38
CA SER A 181 7.47 12.94 -6.82
C SER A 181 7.94 11.55 -7.31
N HIS A 182 8.78 10.88 -6.51
CA HIS A 182 9.32 9.55 -6.79
C HIS A 182 8.57 8.43 -6.05
N TRP A 183 7.37 8.70 -5.53
CA TRP A 183 6.55 7.73 -4.77
C TRP A 183 6.42 6.37 -5.47
N LYS A 184 6.33 6.36 -6.81
CA LYS A 184 6.18 5.13 -7.59
C LYS A 184 7.42 4.25 -7.52
N GLN A 185 8.60 4.85 -7.72
CA GLN A 185 9.86 4.13 -7.62
C GLN A 185 10.10 3.67 -6.18
N HIS A 186 9.80 4.54 -5.21
CA HIS A 186 9.90 4.21 -3.79
C HIS A 186 9.02 3.00 -3.42
N LEU A 187 7.75 2.95 -3.87
CA LEU A 187 6.89 1.79 -3.66
C LEU A 187 7.49 0.51 -4.25
N MET A 188 7.98 0.58 -5.49
CA MET A 188 8.55 -0.58 -6.19
C MET A 188 9.81 -1.10 -5.49
N ASP A 189 10.72 -0.20 -5.09
CA ASP A 189 11.97 -0.55 -4.41
C ASP A 189 11.71 -1.12 -3.01
N THR A 190 10.81 -0.48 -2.24
CA THR A 190 10.44 -0.94 -0.90
C THR A 190 9.80 -2.32 -0.94
N VAL A 191 8.86 -2.56 -1.85
CA VAL A 191 8.26 -3.89 -2.04
C VAL A 191 9.31 -4.93 -2.48
N ALA A 192 10.16 -4.59 -3.45
CA ALA A 192 11.18 -5.51 -3.96
C ALA A 192 12.22 -5.89 -2.90
N SER A 193 12.54 -4.97 -1.99
CA SER A 193 13.45 -5.22 -0.87
C SER A 193 12.82 -6.04 0.27
N GLY A 194 11.50 -6.21 0.27
CA GLY A 194 10.77 -6.95 1.30
C GLY A 194 10.67 -6.22 2.64
N LEU A 195 11.01 -4.93 2.69
CA LEU A 195 10.89 -4.09 3.88
C LEU A 195 9.41 -3.90 4.25
N ILE A 196 9.09 -4.09 5.52
CA ILE A 196 7.77 -3.83 6.09
C ILE A 196 7.84 -2.54 6.90
N GLY A 197 7.09 -1.52 6.49
CA GLY A 197 7.00 -0.25 7.22
C GLY A 197 7.41 0.96 6.37
N LEU A 198 7.29 2.14 6.97
CA LEU A 198 7.76 3.38 6.37
C LEU A 198 9.28 3.40 6.48
N ALA A 199 9.98 3.48 5.35
CA ALA A 199 11.40 3.79 5.38
C ALA A 199 11.56 5.15 6.10
N PRO A 200 12.48 5.27 7.06
CA PRO A 200 12.80 6.56 7.66
C PRO A 200 13.41 7.44 6.55
N ASP A 201 12.77 8.58 6.31
CA ASP A 201 13.26 9.70 5.51
C ASP A 201 13.43 9.47 3.99
N VAL A 202 12.36 9.75 3.24
CA VAL A 202 12.42 10.25 1.85
C VAL A 202 11.59 11.53 1.72
#